data_AF-A0A9N9XPX5-F1
#
_entry.id   AF-A0A9N9XPX5-F1
#
_cell.length_a   1.000
_cell.length_b   1.000
_cell.length_c   1.000
_cell.angle_alpha   90.00
_cell.angle_beta   90.00
_cell.angle_gamma   90.00
#
_symmetry.space_group_name_H-M   'P 1'
#
loop_
_entity.id
_entity.type
_entity.pdbx_description
1 polymer ?
#
loop_
_entity_poly.entity_id
_entity_poly.type
_entity_poly.pdbx_seq_one_letter_code
_entity_poly.pdbx_strand_id
1 'polypeptide(L)'
;MIYIILYICRKGVDVQIPRFDKNLEEFYSICDQIELHLKTSLKCLTQQESSQKYLNLPVAPTKTESLGLNDNTLTYPQFLATATAQVAYTKEIHDTLVAAAQNISPSD
;
A
#
# COMPACT_ATOMS: atom_id res chain seq x y z
N MET A 1 6.10 -18.00 14.51
CA MET A 1 7.43 -17.55 14.98
C MET A 1 7.40 -17.10 16.44
N ILE A 2 6.48 -16.20 16.84
CA ILE A 2 6.28 -15.78 18.25
C ILE A 2 6.25 -16.96 19.26
N TYR A 3 5.52 -18.05 18.95
CA TYR A 3 5.35 -19.19 19.86
C TYR A 3 6.63 -20.01 20.11
N ILE A 4 7.54 -20.08 19.13
CA ILE A 4 8.81 -20.82 19.27
C ILE A 4 9.79 -20.05 20.15
N ILE A 5 9.80 -18.72 20.06
CA ILE A 5 10.75 -17.89 20.80
C ILE A 5 10.25 -17.64 22.24
N LEU A 6 8.94 -17.52 22.45
CA LEU A 6 8.32 -17.53 23.79
C LEU A 6 8.62 -18.85 24.54
N TYR A 7 8.62 -19.98 23.81
CA TYR A 7 8.97 -21.29 24.35
C TYR A 7 10.45 -21.39 24.75
N ILE A 8 11.35 -20.78 23.97
CA ILE A 8 12.79 -20.70 24.28
C ILE A 8 13.05 -19.80 25.50
N CYS A 9 12.41 -18.62 25.61
CA CYS A 9 12.53 -17.74 26.77
C CYS A 9 12.04 -18.40 28.07
N ARG A 10 10.92 -19.13 28.01
CA ARG A 10 10.36 -19.79 29.20
C ARG A 10 11.22 -20.95 29.72
N LYS A 11 12.10 -21.51 28.89
CA LYS A 11 13.02 -22.59 29.26
C LYS A 11 14.35 -22.12 29.84
N GLY A 12 14.69 -20.83 29.73
CA GLY A 12 16.05 -20.34 30.02
C GLY A 12 16.24 -19.51 31.31
N VAL A 13 15.20 -19.15 32.05
CA VAL A 13 15.32 -18.11 33.09
C VAL A 13 14.57 -18.47 34.37
N ASP A 14 15.25 -19.12 35.32
CA ASP A 14 14.82 -19.20 36.73
C ASP A 14 15.23 -17.95 37.55
N VAL A 15 15.94 -16.98 36.94
CA VAL A 15 16.35 -15.71 37.57
C VAL A 15 16.04 -14.55 36.63
N GLN A 16 14.99 -13.78 36.90
CA GLN A 16 14.63 -12.60 36.10
C GLN A 16 15.76 -11.56 36.14
N ILE A 17 16.41 -11.31 35.00
CA ILE A 17 17.42 -10.27 34.83
C ILE A 17 16.77 -9.12 34.04
N PRO A 18 16.42 -7.98 34.68
CA PRO A 18 15.65 -6.90 34.05
C PRO A 18 16.30 -6.30 32.79
N ARG A 19 17.62 -6.37 32.69
CA ARG A 19 18.35 -5.92 31.49
C ARG A 19 18.13 -6.86 30.30
N PHE A 20 18.02 -8.17 30.54
CA PHE A 20 17.83 -9.14 29.47
C PHE A 20 16.44 -9.01 28.85
N ASP A 21 15.41 -8.85 29.69
CA ASP A 21 14.02 -8.67 29.23
C ASP A 21 13.87 -7.42 28.35
N LYS A 22 14.53 -6.31 28.71
CA LYS A 22 14.54 -5.09 27.88
C LYS A 22 15.20 -5.30 26.50
N ASN A 23 16.34 -6.00 26.46
CA ASN A 23 17.02 -6.28 25.18
C ASN A 23 16.19 -7.23 24.30
N LEU A 24 15.47 -8.17 24.91
CA LEU A 24 14.53 -9.03 24.19
C LEU A 24 13.35 -8.25 23.62
N GLU A 25 12.75 -7.35 24.42
CA GLU A 25 11.67 -6.48 23.96
C GLU A 25 12.10 -5.61 22.76
N GLU A 26 13.30 -5.04 22.83
CA GLU A 26 13.89 -4.26 21.72
C GLU A 26 14.12 -5.14 20.48
N PHE A 27 14.63 -6.36 20.65
CA PHE A 27 14.78 -7.30 19.54
C PHE A 27 13.44 -7.62 18.86
N TYR A 28 12.39 -7.91 19.63
CA TYR A 28 11.06 -8.18 19.07
C TYR A 28 10.49 -6.94 18.36
N SER A 29 10.64 -5.76 18.94
CA SER A 29 10.24 -4.50 18.31
C SER A 29 10.93 -4.27 16.96
N ILE A 30 12.23 -4.59 16.87
CA ILE A 30 12.98 -4.51 15.60
C ILE A 30 12.46 -5.54 14.60
N CYS A 31 12.19 -6.78 15.01
CA CYS A 31 11.63 -7.80 14.13
C CYS A 31 10.27 -7.36 13.55
N ASP A 32 9.39 -6.82 14.39
CA ASP A 32 8.07 -6.32 13.97
C ASP A 32 8.20 -5.16 12.99
N GLN A 33 9.14 -4.24 13.24
CA GLN A 33 9.45 -3.14 12.33
C GLN A 33 9.96 -3.64 10.97
N ILE A 34 10.89 -4.60 10.96
CA ILE A 34 11.40 -5.21 9.72
C ILE A 34 10.25 -5.85 8.94
N GLU A 35 9.39 -6.63 9.60
CA GLU A 35 8.24 -7.25 8.95
C GLU A 35 7.30 -6.21 8.34
N LEU A 36 7.00 -5.13 9.08
CA LEU A 36 6.18 -4.03 8.60
C LEU A 36 6.80 -3.34 7.37
N HIS A 37 8.10 -3.06 7.41
CA HIS A 37 8.81 -2.42 6.30
C HIS A 37 8.79 -3.31 5.06
N LEU A 38 9.05 -4.62 5.18
CA LEU A 38 9.01 -5.55 4.06
C LEU A 38 7.61 -5.64 3.44
N LYS A 39 6.56 -5.74 4.27
CA LYS A 39 5.16 -5.71 3.79
C LYS A 39 4.83 -4.41 3.06
N THR A 40 5.35 -3.29 3.54
CA THR A 40 5.14 -1.98 2.92
C THR A 40 5.88 -1.89 1.59
N SER A 41 7.14 -2.31 1.53
CA SER A 41 7.93 -2.35 0.30
C SER A 41 7.26 -3.20 -0.78
N LEU A 42 6.72 -4.36 -0.42
CA LEU A 42 5.98 -5.21 -1.37
C LEU A 42 4.76 -4.47 -1.95
N LYS A 43 3.98 -3.78 -1.11
CA LYS A 43 2.85 -2.97 -1.58
C LYS A 43 3.30 -1.84 -2.51
N CYS A 44 4.42 -1.18 -2.19
CA CYS A 44 4.98 -0.13 -3.05
C CYS A 44 5.39 -0.68 -4.43
N LEU A 45 5.99 -1.87 -4.49
CA LEU A 45 6.34 -2.52 -5.77
C LEU A 45 5.10 -2.85 -6.59
N THR A 46 4.08 -3.47 -5.98
CA THR A 46 2.81 -3.76 -6.67
C THR A 46 2.10 -2.48 -7.14
N GLN A 47 2.16 -1.41 -6.34
CA GLN A 47 1.62 -0.10 -6.72
C GLN A 47 2.37 0.49 -7.92
N GLN A 48 3.70 0.37 -7.95
CA GLN A 48 4.53 0.83 -9.07
C GLN A 48 4.26 0.05 -10.35
N GLU A 49 4.14 -1.27 -10.28
CA GLU A 49 3.76 -2.12 -11.42
C GLU A 49 2.37 -1.73 -11.96
N SER A 50 1.41 -1.55 -11.05
CA SER A 50 0.04 -1.14 -11.42
C SER A 50 0.04 0.26 -12.06
N SER A 51 0.83 1.19 -11.52
CA SER A 51 1.02 2.53 -12.08
C SER A 51 1.52 2.47 -13.52
N GLN A 52 2.53 1.65 -13.81
CA GLN A 52 3.07 1.49 -15.18
C GLN A 52 2.08 0.81 -16.14
N LYS A 53 1.20 -0.05 -15.63
CA LYS A 53 0.24 -0.79 -16.44
C LYS A 53 -1.01 0.01 -16.79
N TYR A 54 -1.53 0.78 -15.84
CA TYR A 54 -2.84 1.43 -15.96
C TYR A 54 -2.76 2.95 -16.21
N LEU A 55 -1.59 3.57 -16.03
CA LEU A 55 -1.38 4.97 -16.38
C LEU A 55 -0.59 5.10 -17.69
N ASN A 56 -1.02 6.05 -18.52
CA ASN A 56 -0.34 6.37 -19.77
C ASN A 56 0.99 7.12 -19.55
N LEU A 57 1.12 7.80 -18.41
CA LEU A 57 2.30 8.59 -18.05
C LEU A 57 2.78 8.21 -16.66
N PRO A 58 4.10 8.02 -16.46
CA PRO A 58 4.67 7.74 -15.15
C PRO A 58 4.48 8.93 -14.19
N VAL A 59 4.24 8.64 -12.92
CA VAL A 59 4.10 9.66 -11.88
C VAL A 59 5.48 10.04 -11.34
N ALA A 60 5.79 11.32 -11.31
CA ALA A 60 7.05 11.85 -10.81
C ALA A 60 7.20 11.56 -9.30
N PRO A 61 8.38 11.09 -8.83
CA PRO A 61 8.64 10.91 -7.41
C PRO A 61 8.61 12.27 -6.69
N THR A 62 7.96 12.34 -5.54
CA THR A 62 7.84 13.59 -4.75
C THR A 62 9.19 14.07 -4.18
N LYS A 63 10.20 13.19 -4.12
CA LYS A 63 11.58 13.50 -3.75
C LYS A 63 12.48 13.43 -4.98
N THR A 64 12.47 14.46 -5.81
CA THR A 64 13.62 14.76 -6.65
C THR A 64 14.17 16.10 -6.19
N GLU A 65 15.31 16.06 -5.48
CA GLU A 65 16.17 17.24 -5.37
C GLU A 65 16.51 17.68 -6.80
N SER A 66 15.83 18.72 -7.28
CA SER A 66 16.27 19.56 -8.39
C SER A 66 16.75 18.81 -9.65
N LEU A 67 16.05 17.75 -10.07
CA LEU A 67 16.11 17.26 -11.44
C LEU A 67 14.82 17.71 -12.09
N GLY A 68 14.95 18.63 -13.06
CA GLY A 68 13.81 19.26 -13.74
C GLY A 68 12.75 18.23 -14.12
N LEU A 69 11.49 18.55 -13.79
CA LEU A 69 10.34 17.75 -14.20
C LEU A 69 10.38 17.62 -15.73
N ASN A 70 10.46 16.40 -16.25
CA ASN A 70 10.29 16.16 -17.67
C ASN A 70 8.81 16.33 -18.03
N ASP A 71 8.52 16.91 -19.21
CA ASP A 71 7.13 17.08 -19.70
C ASP A 71 6.37 15.74 -19.91
N ASN A 72 7.07 14.61 -19.77
CA ASN A 72 6.54 13.25 -19.94
C ASN A 72 6.25 12.53 -18.62
N THR A 73 6.11 13.24 -17.49
CA THR A 73 5.64 12.67 -16.21
C THR A 73 4.47 13.45 -15.63
N LEU A 74 3.63 12.75 -14.85
CA LEU A 74 2.57 13.37 -14.06
C LEU A 74 3.11 13.81 -12.70
N THR A 75 2.85 15.06 -12.32
CA THR A 75 2.98 15.46 -10.92
C THR A 75 1.90 14.79 -10.06
N TYR A 76 2.13 14.66 -8.76
CA TYR A 76 1.14 14.03 -7.86
C TYR A 76 -0.26 14.69 -7.91
N PRO A 77 -0.39 16.04 -7.96
CA PRO A 77 -1.70 16.67 -8.15
C PRO A 77 -2.36 16.31 -9.49
N GLN A 78 -1.60 16.25 -10.59
CA GLN A 78 -2.13 15.86 -11.91
C GLN A 78 -2.56 14.39 -11.94
N PHE A 79 -1.79 13.52 -11.30
CA PHE A 79 -2.18 12.12 -11.11
C PHE A 79 -3.51 12.01 -10.37
N LEU A 80 -3.68 12.74 -9.26
CA LEU A 80 -4.91 12.71 -8.47
C LEU A 80 -6.12 13.21 -9.28
N ALA A 81 -5.94 14.29 -10.05
CA ALA A 81 -6.98 14.78 -10.96
C ALA A 81 -7.36 13.72 -12.02
N THR A 82 -6.36 13.06 -12.61
CA THR A 82 -6.57 11.99 -13.60
C THR A 82 -7.33 10.81 -13.02
N ALA A 83 -6.90 10.30 -11.86
CA ALA A 83 -7.55 9.20 -11.19
C ALA A 83 -9.01 9.54 -10.81
N THR A 84 -9.24 10.76 -10.32
CA THR A 84 -10.60 11.24 -9.99
C THR A 84 -11.50 11.28 -11.22
N ALA A 85 -10.99 11.78 -12.35
CA ALA A 85 -11.72 11.82 -13.61
C ALA A 85 -12.05 10.41 -14.14
N GLN A 86 -11.10 9.46 -14.04
CA GLN A 86 -11.33 8.06 -14.42
C GLN A 86 -12.42 7.40 -13.59
N VAL A 87 -12.44 7.64 -12.27
CA VAL A 87 -13.49 7.14 -11.37
C VAL A 87 -14.84 7.74 -11.71
N ALA A 88 -14.91 9.06 -11.92
CA ALA A 88 -16.15 9.75 -12.30
C ALA A 88 -16.70 9.21 -13.63
N TYR A 89 -15.86 9.09 -14.65
CA TYR A 89 -16.25 8.56 -15.94
C TYR A 89 -16.76 7.10 -15.87
N THR A 90 -16.10 6.26 -15.07
CA THR A 90 -16.55 4.88 -14.85
C THR A 90 -17.93 4.84 -14.20
N LYS A 91 -18.20 5.75 -13.26
CA LYS A 91 -19.51 5.89 -12.63
C LYS A 91 -20.57 6.32 -13.64
N GLU A 92 -20.28 7.28 -14.51
CA GLU A 92 -21.22 7.72 -15.55
C GLU A 92 -21.59 6.59 -16.51
N ILE A 93 -20.61 5.77 -16.93
CA ILE A 93 -20.87 4.57 -17.74
C ILE A 93 -21.77 3.60 -16.99
N HIS A 94 -21.44 3.31 -15.73
CA HIS A 94 -22.23 2.42 -14.89
C HIS A 94 -23.68 2.90 -14.77
N ASP A 95 -23.89 4.18 -14.45
CA ASP A 95 -25.22 4.76 -14.27
C ASP A 95 -26.02 4.73 -15.58
N THR A 96 -25.35 4.98 -16.72
CA THR A 96 -25.95 4.84 -18.06
C THR A 96 -26.38 3.40 -18.34
N LEU A 97 -25.53 2.41 -18.02
CA LEU A 97 -25.84 0.99 -18.19
C LEU A 97 -26.99 0.55 -17.28
N VAL A 98 -27.04 1.01 -16.03
CA VAL A 98 -28.13 0.73 -15.10
C VAL A 98 -29.45 1.30 -15.60
N ALA A 99 -29.46 2.55 -16.07
CA ALA A 99 -30.65 3.16 -16.64
C ALA A 99 -31.14 2.41 -17.89
N ALA A 100 -30.22 2.00 -18.77
CA ALA A 100 -30.55 1.18 -19.93
C ALA A 100 -31.13 -0.19 -19.52
N ALA A 101 -30.54 -0.87 -18.54
CA ALA A 101 -31.01 -2.16 -18.06
C ALA A 101 -32.42 -2.07 -17.44
N GLN A 102 -32.70 -1.02 -16.68
CA GLN A 102 -34.03 -0.76 -16.10
C GLN A 102 -35.09 -0.51 -17.18
N ASN A 103 -34.73 0.16 -18.28
CA ASN A 103 -35.63 0.38 -19.41
C ASN A 103 -35.92 -0.90 -20.23
N ILE A 104 -35.06 -1.91 -20.14
CA ILE A 104 -35.20 -3.18 -20.88
C ILE A 104 -35.89 -4.26 -20.04
N SER A 105 -35.87 -4.16 -18.70
CA SER A 105 -36.62 -5.07 -17.83
C SER A 105 -38.12 -4.83 -18.04
N PRO A 106 -38.89 -5.78 -18.59
CA PRO A 106 -40.32 -5.61 -18.72
C PRO A 106 -40.91 -5.55 -17.31
N SER A 107 -41.70 -4.51 -17.05
CA SER A 107 -42.60 -4.46 -15.91
C SER A 107 -43.69 -5.51 -16.13
N ASP A 108 -43.47 -6.73 -15.63
CA ASP A 108 -44.57 -7.66 -15.32
C ASP A 108 -45.26 -7.23 -14.00
#